data_AF-A0AAN5D5R3-F1
#
_entry.id   AF-A0AAN5D5R3-F1
#
_cell.length_a   1.000
_cell.length_b   1.000
_cell.length_c   1.000
_cell.angle_alpha   90.00
_cell.angle_beta   90.00
_cell.angle_gamma   90.00
#
_symmetry.space_group_name_H-M   'P 1'
#
loop_
_entity.id
_entity.type
_entity.pdbx_description
1 polymer ?
#
loop_
_entity_poly.entity_id
_entity_poly.type
_entity_poly.pdbx_seq_one_letter_code
_entity_poly.pdbx_strand_id
1 'polypeptide(L)'
;MNHFQKSCSKFAKGACASGYHTFNEDTPDVESNRLAYSIFRDLYGSQQTNEIDGLDTTLEQAFFYYTASSACARDEVRSQAWADYDPHSAKNIRINAGLSLMPEFSAAFGCKEGDPMFIKKEESCYVFGPNS
;
A
#
# COMPACT_ATOMS: atom_id res chain seq x y z
N MET A 1 -2.27 12.03 5.17
CA MET A 1 -1.92 13.14 4.25
C MET A 1 -0.42 13.29 4.02
N ASN A 2 0.39 13.54 5.06
CA ASN A 2 1.85 13.69 4.91
C ASN A 2 2.54 12.42 4.36
N HIS A 3 2.00 11.24 4.68
CA HIS A 3 2.56 9.96 4.23
C HIS A 3 2.63 9.81 2.70
N PHE A 4 1.53 10.10 2.00
CA PHE A 4 1.47 10.01 0.54
C PHE A 4 2.41 11.02 -0.13
N GLN A 5 2.47 12.25 0.40
CA GLN A 5 3.41 13.26 -0.08
C GLN A 5 4.88 12.82 0.13
N LYS A 6 5.22 12.27 1.31
CA LYS A 6 6.56 11.73 1.59
C LYS A 6 6.90 10.52 0.72
N SER A 7 5.91 9.73 0.36
CA SER A 7 6.08 8.53 -0.48
C SER A 7 6.50 8.87 -1.92
N CYS A 8 6.24 10.10 -2.38
CA CYS A 8 6.73 10.58 -3.67
C CYS A 8 8.25 10.45 -3.82
N SER A 9 9.04 10.78 -2.80
CA SER A 9 10.50 10.72 -2.90
C SER A 9 11.04 9.29 -2.98
N LYS A 10 10.26 8.31 -2.50
CA LYS A 10 10.64 6.91 -2.47
C LYS A 10 10.21 6.15 -3.72
N PHE A 11 9.01 6.45 -4.23
CA PHE A 11 8.33 5.56 -5.17
C PHE A 11 7.96 6.22 -6.49
N ALA A 12 8.04 7.54 -6.64
CA ALA A 12 7.54 8.22 -7.83
C ALA A 12 8.34 7.85 -9.09
N LYS A 13 7.61 7.69 -10.19
CA LYS A 13 8.16 7.58 -11.55
C LYS A 13 7.66 8.78 -12.35
N GLY A 14 8.42 9.87 -12.31
CA GLY A 14 8.02 11.17 -12.86
C GLY A 14 7.31 12.06 -11.83
N ALA A 15 6.36 12.87 -12.28
CA ALA A 15 5.58 13.74 -11.40
C ALA A 15 4.70 12.93 -10.45
N CYS A 16 4.69 13.28 -9.18
CA CYS A 16 3.91 12.56 -8.16
C CYS A 16 2.60 13.28 -7.84
N ALA A 17 2.70 14.53 -7.39
CA ALA A 17 1.60 15.34 -6.84
C ALA A 17 0.62 14.48 -6.01
N SER A 18 1.06 13.95 -4.87
CA SER A 18 0.20 13.22 -3.93
C SER A 18 0.15 13.93 -2.59
N GLY A 19 -0.98 13.88 -1.87
CA GLY A 19 -1.14 14.52 -0.57
C GLY A 19 -2.56 15.02 -0.33
N TYR A 20 -2.73 16.34 -0.17
CA TYR A 20 -4.03 16.93 0.20
C TYR A 20 -5.09 16.75 -0.90
N HIS A 21 -4.76 17.01 -2.16
CA HIS A 21 -5.74 16.97 -3.25
C HIS A 21 -6.13 15.53 -3.65
N THR A 22 -5.26 14.55 -3.40
CA THR A 22 -5.55 13.12 -3.63
C THR A 22 -6.20 12.44 -2.43
N PHE A 23 -6.40 13.16 -1.32
CA PHE A 23 -6.83 12.60 -0.05
C PHE A 23 -8.13 11.80 -0.15
N ASN A 24 -9.12 12.30 -0.90
CA ASN A 24 -10.43 11.65 -1.00
C ASN A 24 -10.38 10.31 -1.75
N GLU A 25 -9.33 10.06 -2.53
CA GLU A 25 -9.12 8.79 -3.25
C GLU A 25 -8.14 7.87 -2.50
N ASP A 26 -7.05 8.44 -1.98
CA ASP A 26 -6.01 7.69 -1.26
C ASP A 26 -6.53 7.09 0.06
N THR A 27 -7.45 7.79 0.71
CA THR A 27 -8.00 7.43 2.03
C THR A 27 -8.88 6.17 1.94
N PRO A 28 -9.88 6.09 1.03
CA PRO A 28 -10.60 4.85 0.76
C PRO A 28 -9.69 3.68 0.36
N ASP A 29 -8.62 3.90 -0.41
CA ASP A 29 -7.70 2.82 -0.79
C ASP A 29 -7.02 2.19 0.43
N VAL A 30 -6.52 3.03 1.35
CA VAL A 30 -5.86 2.56 2.59
C VAL A 30 -6.84 1.75 3.43
N GLU A 31 -8.03 2.28 3.69
CA GLU A 31 -9.01 1.61 4.56
C GLU A 31 -9.59 0.36 3.91
N SER A 32 -9.82 0.37 2.60
CA SER A 32 -10.30 -0.82 1.88
C SER A 32 -9.27 -1.95 1.96
N ASN A 33 -7.97 -1.64 1.84
CA ASN A 33 -6.90 -2.63 1.99
C ASN A 33 -6.82 -3.19 3.41
N ARG A 34 -7.00 -2.34 4.44
CA ARG A 34 -7.05 -2.78 5.84
C ARG A 34 -8.23 -3.69 6.11
N LEU A 35 -9.43 -3.30 5.68
CA LEU A 35 -10.64 -4.10 5.82
C LEU A 35 -10.55 -5.43 5.07
N ALA A 36 -10.05 -5.42 3.84
CA ALA A 36 -9.84 -6.65 3.08
C ALA A 36 -8.85 -7.59 3.78
N TYR A 37 -7.79 -7.02 4.36
CA TYR A 37 -6.79 -7.78 5.09
C TYR A 37 -7.31 -8.32 6.43
N SER A 38 -8.15 -7.57 7.16
CA SER A 38 -8.79 -8.07 8.39
C SER A 38 -9.72 -9.24 8.09
N ILE A 39 -10.54 -9.14 7.04
CA ILE A 39 -11.39 -10.25 6.56
C ILE A 39 -10.52 -11.45 6.16
N PHE A 40 -9.43 -11.23 5.43
CA PHE A 40 -8.48 -12.30 5.08
C PHE A 40 -7.95 -13.01 6.34
N ARG A 41 -7.52 -12.25 7.35
CA ARG A 41 -7.03 -12.83 8.61
C ARG A 41 -8.10 -13.63 9.36
N ASP A 42 -9.33 -13.15 9.38
CA ASP A 42 -10.45 -13.85 10.03
C ASP A 42 -10.80 -15.16 9.31
N LEU A 43 -10.72 -15.17 7.98
CA LEU A 43 -11.05 -16.35 7.17
C LEU A 43 -9.96 -17.43 7.21
N TYR A 44 -8.69 -17.03 7.13
CA TYR A 44 -7.56 -17.97 7.00
C TYR A 44 -6.87 -18.26 8.34
N GLY A 45 -6.96 -17.36 9.33
CA GLY A 45 -6.35 -17.54 10.64
C GLY A 45 -4.87 -17.94 10.54
N SER A 46 -4.49 -19.04 11.18
CA SER A 46 -3.11 -19.54 11.13
C SER A 46 -2.65 -20.03 9.75
N GLN A 47 -3.59 -20.28 8.81
CA GLN A 47 -3.23 -20.69 7.45
C GLN A 47 -2.55 -19.56 6.67
N GLN A 48 -2.66 -18.30 7.10
CA GLN A 48 -2.06 -17.16 6.39
C GLN A 48 -0.54 -17.32 6.16
N THR A 49 0.15 -18.04 7.06
CA THR A 49 1.60 -18.28 6.97
C THR A 49 1.95 -19.53 6.17
N ASN A 50 0.95 -20.30 5.71
CA ASN A 50 1.21 -21.46 4.87
C ASN A 50 1.68 -20.99 3.50
N GLU A 51 2.70 -21.65 2.98
CA GLU A 51 3.13 -21.51 1.60
C GLU A 51 2.04 -22.05 0.66
N ILE A 52 1.88 -21.38 -0.48
CA ILE A 52 1.05 -21.87 -1.58
C ILE A 52 1.78 -23.03 -2.24
N ASP A 53 1.05 -24.12 -2.52
CA ASP A 53 1.64 -25.32 -3.14
C ASP A 53 2.40 -24.96 -4.43
N GLY A 54 3.68 -25.34 -4.48
CA GLY A 54 4.59 -25.06 -5.59
C GLY A 54 5.16 -23.64 -5.65
N LEU A 55 4.97 -22.79 -4.62
CA LEU A 55 5.51 -21.43 -4.55
C LEU A 55 6.18 -21.15 -3.19
N ASP A 56 7.31 -20.42 -3.21
CA ASP A 56 7.94 -19.85 -2.01
C ASP A 56 7.20 -18.57 -1.55
N THR A 57 5.87 -18.62 -1.48
CA THR A 57 5.00 -17.47 -1.18
C THR A 57 3.90 -17.90 -0.23
N THR A 58 3.79 -17.21 0.90
CA THR A 58 2.71 -17.48 1.86
C THR A 58 1.38 -16.92 1.38
N LEU A 59 0.25 -17.44 1.89
CA LEU A 59 -1.07 -16.88 1.60
C LEU A 59 -1.15 -15.38 1.96
N GLU A 60 -0.47 -14.96 3.03
CA GLU A 60 -0.37 -13.56 3.44
C GLU A 60 0.41 -12.70 2.44
N GLN A 61 1.55 -13.18 1.94
CA GLN A 61 2.29 -12.49 0.89
C GLN A 61 1.47 -12.42 -0.42
N ALA A 62 0.74 -13.49 -0.74
CA ALA A 62 -0.13 -13.56 -1.91
C ALA A 62 -1.28 -12.55 -1.84
N PHE A 63 -1.83 -12.27 -0.66
CA PHE A 63 -2.79 -11.18 -0.48
C PHE A 63 -2.21 -9.84 -0.96
N PHE A 64 -1.00 -9.49 -0.51
CA PHE A 64 -0.36 -8.23 -0.90
C PHE A 64 0.01 -8.20 -2.39
N TYR A 65 0.46 -9.32 -2.97
CA TYR A 65 0.68 -9.42 -4.41
C TYR A 65 -0.61 -9.23 -5.21
N TYR A 66 -1.71 -9.84 -4.77
CA TYR A 66 -3.01 -9.66 -5.40
C TYR A 66 -3.49 -8.21 -5.34
N THR A 67 -3.39 -7.57 -4.17
CA THR A 67 -3.72 -6.14 -4.01
C THR A 67 -2.88 -5.26 -4.93
N ALA A 68 -1.56 -5.50 -5.00
CA ALA A 68 -0.66 -4.77 -5.89
C ALA A 68 -0.99 -4.96 -7.37
N SER A 69 -1.48 -6.16 -7.76
CA SER A 69 -1.82 -6.46 -9.16
C SER A 69 -2.94 -5.57 -9.71
N SER A 70 -3.83 -5.06 -8.86
CA SER A 70 -4.93 -4.16 -9.24
C SER A 70 -4.45 -2.84 -9.87
N ALA A 71 -3.23 -2.40 -9.53
CA ALA A 71 -2.62 -1.20 -10.08
C ALA A 71 -1.46 -1.50 -11.04
N CYS A 72 -1.28 -2.76 -11.44
CA CYS A 72 -0.26 -3.15 -12.39
C CYS A 72 -0.49 -2.43 -13.73
N ALA A 73 0.52 -1.68 -14.17
CA ALA A 73 0.48 -0.90 -15.40
C ALA A 73 1.88 -0.78 -15.98
N ARG A 74 1.96 -0.38 -17.27
CA ARG A 74 3.24 -0.04 -17.89
C ARG A 74 3.84 1.18 -17.18
N ASP A 75 5.18 1.19 -17.10
CA ASP A 75 5.94 2.31 -16.56
C ASP A 75 5.92 3.48 -17.54
N GLU A 76 4.86 4.29 -17.47
CA GLU A 76 4.79 5.56 -18.15
C GLU A 76 5.16 6.69 -17.20
N VAL A 77 6.06 7.58 -17.64
CA VAL A 77 6.48 8.74 -16.85
C VAL A 77 5.29 9.69 -16.74
N ARG A 78 4.74 9.84 -15.53
CA ARG A 78 3.62 10.76 -15.28
C ARG A 78 4.08 12.20 -15.48
N SER A 79 3.37 12.96 -16.31
CA SER A 79 3.65 14.38 -16.52
C SER A 79 3.09 15.25 -15.37
N GLN A 80 3.66 16.43 -15.16
CA GLN A 80 3.21 17.35 -14.10
C GLN A 80 1.76 17.81 -14.32
N ALA A 81 1.37 18.14 -15.55
CA ALA A 81 0.02 18.57 -15.87
C ALA A 81 -1.04 17.50 -15.53
N TRP A 82 -0.71 16.23 -15.77
CA TRP A 82 -1.58 15.11 -15.37
C TRP A 82 -1.60 14.94 -13.85
N ALA A 83 -0.44 15.03 -13.19
CA ALA A 83 -0.35 14.88 -11.75
C ALA A 83 -1.14 15.97 -10.99
N ASP A 84 -1.18 17.20 -11.51
CA ASP A 84 -1.91 18.31 -10.88
C ASP A 84 -3.43 18.28 -11.13
N TYR A 85 -3.89 17.57 -12.17
CA TYR A 85 -5.30 17.51 -12.56
C TYR A 85 -6.04 16.26 -12.03
N ASP A 86 -5.38 15.11 -12.07
CA ASP A 86 -5.97 13.82 -11.71
C ASP A 86 -6.14 13.72 -10.18
N PRO A 87 -7.36 13.47 -9.67
CA PRO A 87 -7.59 13.37 -8.22
C PRO A 87 -6.95 12.13 -7.59
N HIS A 88 -6.44 11.19 -8.40
CA HIS A 88 -5.77 10.01 -7.88
C HIS A 88 -4.27 10.20 -7.79
N SER A 89 -3.64 9.60 -6.78
CA SER A 89 -2.20 9.36 -6.81
C SER A 89 -1.83 8.46 -7.99
N ALA A 90 -0.58 8.56 -8.46
CA ALA A 90 -0.07 7.64 -9.47
C ALA A 90 -0.20 6.18 -9.00
N LYS A 91 -0.45 5.23 -9.89
CA LYS A 91 -0.74 3.82 -9.54
C LYS A 91 0.30 3.19 -8.60
N ASN A 92 1.58 3.40 -8.88
CA ASN A 92 2.70 2.96 -8.05
C ASN A 92 2.71 3.65 -6.67
N ILE A 93 2.31 4.92 -6.59
CA ILE A 93 2.18 5.64 -5.31
C ILE A 93 1.00 5.09 -4.52
N ARG A 94 -0.17 4.87 -5.14
CA ARG A 94 -1.37 4.32 -4.47
C ARG A 94 -1.06 3.02 -3.75
N ILE A 95 -0.45 2.08 -4.45
CA ILE A 95 -0.09 0.78 -3.88
C ILE A 95 1.04 0.91 -2.85
N ASN A 96 2.17 1.53 -3.20
CA ASN A 96 3.32 1.50 -2.29
C ASN A 96 3.09 2.36 -1.05
N ALA A 97 2.51 3.56 -1.19
CA ALA A 97 2.21 4.41 -0.04
C ALA A 97 1.12 3.79 0.85
N GLY A 98 0.10 3.18 0.25
CA GLY A 98 -0.97 2.51 0.99
C GLY A 98 -0.49 1.28 1.74
N LEU A 99 0.17 0.35 1.06
CA LEU A 99 0.67 -0.88 1.68
C LEU A 99 1.82 -0.63 2.67
N SER A 100 2.66 0.39 2.45
CA SER A 100 3.69 0.75 3.43
C SER A 100 3.13 1.33 4.72
N LEU A 101 1.83 1.65 4.81
CA LEU A 101 1.18 2.03 6.07
C LEU A 101 0.72 0.82 6.87
N MET A 102 0.81 -0.39 6.33
CA MET A 102 0.39 -1.62 7.01
C MET A 102 1.61 -2.28 7.65
N PRO A 103 1.74 -2.28 8.99
CA PRO A 103 2.80 -3.03 9.67
C PRO A 103 2.80 -4.51 9.28
N GLU A 104 1.65 -5.03 8.88
CA GLU A 104 1.48 -6.40 8.42
C GLU A 104 2.18 -6.66 7.07
N PHE A 105 2.23 -5.67 6.18
CA PHE A 105 3.09 -5.75 4.98
C PHE A 105 4.57 -5.86 5.39
N SER A 106 5.01 -5.00 6.32
CA SER A 106 6.39 -5.02 6.81
C SER A 106 6.74 -6.39 7.42
N ALA A 107 5.82 -6.99 8.18
CA ALA A 107 6.01 -8.31 8.77
C ALA A 107 6.02 -9.43 7.71
N ALA A 108 5.05 -9.45 6.80
CA ALA A 108 4.91 -10.49 5.77
C ALA A 108 6.13 -10.59 4.84
N PHE A 109 6.79 -9.46 4.55
CA PHE A 109 7.99 -9.40 3.70
C PHE A 109 9.30 -9.26 4.48
N GLY A 110 9.26 -9.27 5.82
CA GLY A 110 10.45 -9.13 6.65
C GLY A 110 11.21 -7.82 6.44
N CYS A 111 10.50 -6.72 6.15
CA CYS A 111 11.09 -5.39 5.96
C CYS A 111 11.80 -4.93 7.23
N LYS A 112 12.94 -4.26 7.06
CA LYS A 112 13.80 -3.74 8.13
C LYS A 112 13.80 -2.22 8.15
N GLU A 113 14.20 -1.65 9.29
CA GLU A 113 14.36 -0.20 9.39
C GLU A 113 15.32 0.32 8.31
N GLY A 114 14.87 1.31 7.56
CA GLY A 114 15.57 1.83 6.38
C GLY A 114 15.02 1.34 5.04
N ASP A 115 14.31 0.21 5.01
CA ASP A 115 13.66 -0.25 3.78
C ASP A 115 12.54 0.72 3.37
N PRO A 116 12.33 0.97 2.06
CA PRO A 116 11.33 1.94 1.61
C PRO A 116 9.91 1.68 2.13
N MET A 117 9.54 0.40 2.23
CA MET A 117 8.22 -0.09 2.64
C MET A 117 8.07 -0.33 4.15
N PHE A 118 9.14 -0.13 4.94
CA PHE A 118 9.09 -0.32 6.38
C PHE A 118 8.33 0.80 7.09
N ILE A 119 7.53 0.42 8.09
CA ILE A 119 6.83 1.33 8.99
C ILE A 119 6.84 0.79 10.43
N LYS A 120 7.01 1.67 11.41
CA LYS A 120 6.77 1.34 12.82
C LYS A 120 5.25 1.33 13.07
N LYS A 121 4.77 0.42 13.92
CA LYS A 121 3.32 0.30 14.19
C LYS A 121 2.71 1.61 14.70
N GLU A 122 3.47 2.38 15.45
CA GLU A 122 3.06 3.66 16.04
C GLU A 122 3.00 4.79 14.99
N GLU A 123 3.65 4.61 13.85
CA GLU A 123 3.65 5.54 12.71
C GLU A 123 2.61 5.16 11.64
N SER A 124 1.99 3.98 11.79
CA SER A 124 0.85 3.54 10.98
C SER A 124 -0.30 4.53 11.10
N CYS A 125 -0.89 4.90 9.95
CA CYS A 125 -2.03 5.80 9.90
C CYS A 125 -3.32 5.00 9.65
N TYR A 126 -4.36 5.35 10.41
CA TYR A 126 -5.71 4.81 10.27
C TYR A 126 -6.67 5.98 10.11
N VAL A 127 -7.52 5.93 9.10
CA VAL A 127 -8.46 7.01 8.77
C VAL A 127 -9.61 7.04 9.76
N PHE A 128 -10.20 5.87 10.05
CA PHE A 128 -11.35 5.75 10.95
C PHE A 128 -10.97 5.25 12.36
N GLY A 129 -9.66 5.14 12.63
CA GLY A 129 -9.09 4.74 13.93
C GLY A 129 -8.43 3.37 13.89
N PRO A 130 -7.66 2.98 14.92
CA PRO A 130 -6.84 1.75 14.90
C PRO A 130 -7.63 0.43 14.83
N ASN A 131 -8.96 0.51 14.97
CA ASN A 131 -9.87 -0.64 14.89
C ASN A 131 -10.73 -0.60 13.61
N SER A 132 -10.40 0.28 12.65
CA SER A 132 -11.04 0.30 11.34
C SER A 132 -10.47 -0.74 10.39
#